data_AF-A0A1H7Q091-F1
#
_entry.id   AF-A0A1H7Q091-F1
#
_cell.length_a   1.000
_cell.length_b   1.000
_cell.length_c   1.000
_cell.angle_alpha   90.00
_cell.angle_beta   90.00
_cell.angle_gamma   90.00
#
_symmetry.space_group_name_H-M   'P 1'
#
loop_
_entity.id
_entity.type
_entity.pdbx_description
1 polymer ?
#
loop_
_entity_poly.entity_id
_entity_poly.type
_entity_poly.pdbx_seq_one_letter_code
_entity_poly.pdbx_strand_id
1 'polypeptide(L)'
;MPESVLVNKAENYLKAIANDVISLDNIEDFEYFKDLYFKLDDRLNFLQELKEDMDAQGYTTPFTSLNKYGSKAVADIDVEEMGENSRHNKIFRMKANAKKNILDRVKSAIDSHKIAIGNLEQFGYVKCDSCYKKYSMSEYKQIEGKCSCGCTIFSFKIRKDATHRIEIIPYLPLSGNYMVLRNQLNTFGRESLKQVLNILKQERRGVVKTIALVIRFKDKNNRLVRKNITLDSEYINNYEEEVRRIYGKRVRIEALRFHRTKPAIIDDKHARTALAIGYVRYSEQIIDDIKDEILKRKLSDFKRINTYDEIFAEYENKTPNFIDKYDLEAIDKWRKSQIKENFKHLGFYDKYGNINRSLSRDLKKRENIYKNILRNIASALIIWDIFRYYITTSNNSRKIDISPFPYIRVELDREQRKVFQTTHKKVIETLNTYTNIKIIPVCEMDLLLHDKFKFEKQIKNSNIKFNHVALGAALIHENSDIELEDISNALNINESKIKKEIKNIENIKNPKSDKSKKFLDLIKK
;
A
#
# COMPACT_ATOMS: atom_id res chain seq x y z
N MET A 1 15.61 -31.62 0.85
CA MET A 1 16.40 -30.87 1.86
C MET A 1 15.73 -30.97 3.23
N PRO A 2 16.49 -31.09 4.34
CA PRO A 2 15.90 -31.13 5.69
C PRO A 2 15.14 -29.83 5.98
N GLU A 3 13.98 -29.91 6.65
CA GLU A 3 13.07 -28.77 6.85
C GLU A 3 13.72 -27.59 7.60
N SER A 4 14.63 -27.85 8.54
CA SER A 4 15.37 -26.80 9.26
C SER A 4 16.34 -26.02 8.37
N VAL A 5 16.83 -26.64 7.30
CA VAL A 5 17.79 -26.03 6.38
C VAL A 5 17.12 -24.96 5.52
N LEU A 6 15.87 -25.15 5.12
CA LEU A 6 15.13 -24.15 4.34
C LEU A 6 14.77 -22.91 5.14
N VAL A 7 14.37 -23.06 6.41
CA VAL A 7 14.15 -21.92 7.30
C VAL A 7 15.44 -21.11 7.44
N ASN A 8 16.58 -21.77 7.70
CA ASN A 8 17.87 -21.10 7.83
C ASN A 8 18.32 -20.45 6.52
N LYS A 9 18.16 -21.12 5.37
CA LYS A 9 18.45 -20.57 4.03
C LYS A 9 17.64 -19.30 3.78
N ALA A 10 16.33 -19.33 4.06
CA ALA A 10 15.44 -18.20 3.93
C ALA A 10 15.84 -17.04 4.87
N GLU A 11 16.11 -17.32 6.14
CA GLU A 11 16.50 -16.30 7.10
C GLU A 11 17.82 -15.63 6.74
N ASN A 12 18.83 -16.40 6.35
CA ASN A 12 20.13 -15.87 5.94
C ASN A 12 20.01 -14.98 4.70
N TYR A 13 19.22 -15.41 3.72
CA TYR A 13 18.99 -14.61 2.51
C TYR A 13 18.24 -13.31 2.79
N LEU A 14 17.17 -13.36 3.59
CA LEU A 14 16.43 -12.16 3.98
C LEU A 14 17.28 -11.22 4.83
N LYS A 15 18.18 -11.73 5.69
CA LYS A 15 19.15 -10.90 6.43
C LYS A 15 20.16 -10.23 5.50
N ALA A 16 20.66 -10.95 4.49
CA ALA A 16 21.55 -10.36 3.49
C ALA A 16 20.89 -9.21 2.74
N ILE A 17 19.61 -9.35 2.36
CA ILE A 17 18.82 -8.25 1.77
C ILE A 17 18.66 -7.09 2.76
N ALA A 18 18.42 -7.38 4.04
CA ALA A 18 18.19 -6.34 5.05
C ALA A 18 19.43 -5.46 5.30
N ASN A 19 20.63 -6.01 5.14
CA ASN A 19 21.90 -5.30 5.36
C ASN A 19 22.34 -4.48 4.15
N ASP A 20 21.70 -4.67 3.00
CA ASP A 20 22.05 -4.02 1.75
C ASP A 20 21.17 -2.78 1.54
N VAL A 21 21.75 -1.60 1.78
CA VAL A 21 21.05 -0.32 1.63
C VAL A 21 21.00 0.09 0.16
N ILE A 22 19.81 0.47 -0.31
CA ILE A 22 19.61 0.98 -1.67
C ILE A 22 19.66 2.51 -1.63
N SER A 23 20.60 3.10 -2.37
CA SER A 23 20.62 4.54 -2.68
C SER A 23 19.90 4.80 -4.01
N LEU A 24 19.45 6.04 -4.23
CA LEU A 24 18.84 6.48 -5.49
C LEU A 24 19.62 7.63 -6.15
N ASP A 25 20.75 8.07 -5.59
CA ASP A 25 21.42 9.31 -5.99
C ASP A 25 21.86 9.32 -7.46
N ASN A 26 22.16 8.14 -8.02
CA ASN A 26 22.62 7.97 -9.40
C ASN A 26 21.62 7.19 -10.28
N ILE A 27 20.32 7.18 -9.93
CA ILE A 27 19.32 6.39 -10.66
C ILE A 27 19.11 6.82 -12.12
N GLU A 28 19.54 8.02 -12.49
CA GLU A 28 19.51 8.51 -13.87
C GLU A 28 20.63 7.92 -14.74
N ASP A 29 21.69 7.38 -14.13
CA ASP A 29 22.75 6.65 -14.84
C ASP A 29 22.26 5.26 -15.25
N PHE A 30 22.49 4.92 -16.51
CA PHE A 30 22.07 3.64 -17.08
C PHE A 30 22.70 2.45 -16.38
N GLU A 31 24.01 2.48 -16.09
CA GLU A 31 24.69 1.32 -15.49
C GLU A 31 24.18 1.09 -14.07
N TYR A 32 24.02 2.17 -13.29
CA TYR A 32 23.44 2.08 -11.95
C TYR A 32 21.98 1.59 -11.98
N PHE A 33 21.16 2.13 -12.88
CA PHE A 33 19.77 1.70 -13.06
C PHE A 33 19.67 0.22 -13.45
N LYS A 34 20.50 -0.22 -14.41
CA LYS A 34 20.58 -1.60 -14.87
C LYS A 34 20.96 -2.54 -13.74
N ASP A 35 22.01 -2.22 -13.00
CA ASP A 35 22.51 -3.04 -11.90
C ASP A 35 21.48 -3.16 -10.78
N LEU A 36 20.83 -2.05 -10.40
CA LEU A 36 19.75 -2.06 -9.42
C LEU A 36 18.58 -2.93 -9.89
N TYR A 37 18.15 -2.78 -11.15
CA TYR A 37 17.05 -3.56 -11.70
C TYR A 37 17.37 -5.05 -11.73
N PHE A 38 18.54 -5.45 -12.25
CA PHE A 38 18.97 -6.85 -12.31
C PHE A 38 19.08 -7.46 -10.91
N LYS A 39 19.68 -6.73 -9.97
CA LYS A 39 19.79 -7.16 -8.57
C LYS A 39 18.42 -7.41 -7.93
N LEU A 40 17.43 -6.55 -8.16
CA LEU A 40 16.08 -6.73 -7.62
C LEU A 40 15.33 -7.87 -8.31
N ASP A 41 15.50 -8.04 -9.62
CA ASP A 41 14.89 -9.13 -10.39
C ASP A 41 15.48 -10.50 -10.00
N ASP A 42 16.80 -10.61 -9.84
CA ASP A 42 17.45 -11.85 -9.38
C ASP A 42 17.01 -12.23 -7.97
N ARG A 43 16.85 -11.23 -7.08
CA ARG A 43 16.26 -11.43 -5.75
C ARG A 43 14.83 -11.92 -5.83
N LEU A 44 14.03 -11.34 -6.70
CA LEU A 44 12.64 -11.74 -6.88
C LEU A 44 12.55 -13.19 -7.36
N ASN A 45 13.37 -13.60 -8.33
CA ASN A 45 13.41 -14.96 -8.85
C ASN A 45 13.80 -15.96 -7.76
N PHE A 46 14.87 -15.70 -7.01
CA PHE A 46 15.29 -16.56 -5.90
C PHE A 46 14.22 -16.66 -4.80
N LEU A 47 13.55 -15.56 -4.46
CA LEU A 47 12.48 -15.57 -3.46
C LEU A 47 11.25 -16.36 -3.94
N GLN A 48 10.95 -16.33 -5.24
CA GLN A 48 9.86 -17.13 -5.83
C GLN A 48 10.19 -18.63 -5.78
N GLU A 49 11.39 -19.03 -6.19
CA GLU A 49 11.87 -20.41 -6.05
C GLU A 49 11.82 -20.88 -4.60
N LEU A 50 12.31 -20.06 -3.67
CA LEU A 50 12.27 -20.36 -2.24
C LEU A 50 10.84 -20.54 -1.71
N LYS A 51 9.89 -19.72 -2.18
CA LYS A 51 8.48 -19.87 -1.82
C LYS A 51 7.91 -21.19 -2.37
N GLU A 52 8.23 -21.54 -3.61
CA GLU A 52 7.79 -22.81 -4.22
C GLU A 52 8.35 -24.02 -3.47
N ASP A 53 9.63 -24.01 -3.10
CA ASP A 53 10.26 -25.02 -2.25
C ASP A 53 9.55 -25.16 -0.89
N MET A 54 9.19 -24.04 -0.26
CA MET A 54 8.48 -24.03 1.02
C MET A 54 7.04 -24.52 0.89
N ASP A 55 6.35 -24.16 -0.19
CA ASP A 55 4.99 -24.61 -0.48
C ASP A 55 4.99 -26.13 -0.74
N ALA A 56 5.98 -26.66 -1.48
CA ALA A 56 6.17 -28.10 -1.71
C ALA A 56 6.41 -28.88 -0.41
N GLN A 57 7.04 -28.26 0.59
CA GLN A 57 7.23 -28.84 1.93
C GLN A 57 6.04 -28.63 2.89
N GLY A 58 4.91 -28.11 2.41
CA GLY A 58 3.69 -27.98 3.20
C GLY A 58 3.70 -26.84 4.23
N TYR A 59 4.53 -25.80 4.02
CA TYR A 59 4.57 -24.63 4.92
C TYR A 59 3.27 -23.82 4.91
N THR A 60 2.42 -24.00 3.91
CA THR A 60 1.07 -23.40 3.81
C THR A 60 0.12 -23.92 4.88
N THR A 61 0.30 -25.17 5.32
CA THR A 61 -0.50 -25.81 6.37
C THR A 61 0.38 -26.38 7.47
N PRO A 62 1.13 -25.54 8.21
CA PRO A 62 2.21 -26.01 9.08
C PRO A 62 1.71 -26.69 10.37
N PHE A 63 0.39 -26.67 10.63
CA PHE A 63 -0.25 -27.23 11.82
C PHE A 63 -0.97 -28.57 11.56
N THR A 64 -0.98 -29.11 10.33
CA THR A 64 -1.68 -30.37 10.01
C THR A 64 -1.13 -31.56 10.79
N SER A 65 0.16 -31.56 11.11
CA SER A 65 0.80 -32.57 11.96
C SER A 65 0.33 -32.54 13.41
N LEU A 66 -0.04 -31.37 13.95
CA LEU A 66 -0.59 -31.25 15.31
C LEU A 66 -1.98 -31.88 15.44
N ASN A 67 -2.76 -31.96 14.35
CA ASN A 67 -4.06 -32.61 14.36
C ASN A 67 -3.98 -34.14 14.41
N LYS A 68 -2.85 -34.76 14.03
CA LYS A 68 -2.65 -36.22 14.19
C LYS A 68 -2.41 -36.63 15.64
N TYR A 69 -1.90 -35.71 16.48
CA TYR A 69 -1.65 -35.90 17.91
C TYR A 69 -2.69 -35.18 18.80
N GLY A 70 -3.66 -34.49 18.18
CA GLY A 70 -4.70 -33.74 18.87
C GLY A 70 -5.87 -34.64 19.28
N SER A 71 -5.98 -34.89 20.59
CA SER A 71 -7.15 -35.44 21.28
C SER A 71 -7.68 -36.77 20.73
N LYS A 72 -6.97 -37.87 20.99
CA LYS A 72 -7.70 -39.09 21.36
C LYS A 72 -8.36 -38.78 22.70
N ALA A 73 -9.68 -38.58 22.69
CA ALA A 73 -10.45 -38.84 23.88
C ALA A 73 -10.29 -40.34 24.20
N VAL A 74 -10.27 -40.66 25.50
CA VAL A 74 -10.37 -41.99 26.13
C VAL A 74 -9.08 -42.45 26.81
N ALA A 75 -9.18 -42.42 28.15
CA ALA A 75 -8.63 -43.29 29.19
C ALA A 75 -7.12 -43.59 29.20
N ASP A 76 -6.52 -43.34 30.36
CA ASP A 76 -5.20 -43.79 30.82
C ASP A 76 -3.98 -43.22 30.06
N ILE A 77 -3.69 -41.93 30.29
CA ILE A 77 -2.39 -41.34 29.97
C ILE A 77 -1.75 -40.96 31.31
N ASP A 78 -0.56 -41.51 31.57
CA ASP A 78 0.20 -41.26 32.79
C ASP A 78 0.57 -39.77 32.93
N VAL A 79 0.72 -39.27 34.16
CA VAL A 79 0.96 -37.83 34.41
C VAL A 79 2.28 -37.37 33.79
N GLU A 80 3.28 -38.26 33.69
CA GLU A 80 4.55 -38.02 33.01
C GLU A 80 4.38 -37.93 31.48
N GLU A 81 3.58 -38.81 30.87
CA GLU A 81 3.26 -38.76 29.43
C GLU A 81 2.46 -37.49 29.07
N MET A 82 1.63 -36.96 29.98
CA MET A 82 0.98 -35.66 29.79
C MET A 82 1.99 -34.50 29.74
N GLY A 83 3.03 -34.54 30.59
CA GLY A 83 4.12 -33.57 30.62
C GLY A 83 4.94 -33.57 29.33
N GLU A 84 5.32 -34.75 28.84
CA GLU A 84 6.05 -34.91 27.58
C GLU A 84 5.22 -34.51 26.37
N ASN A 85 3.96 -34.95 26.29
CA ASN A 85 3.04 -34.53 25.23
C ASN A 85 2.83 -33.01 25.20
N SER A 86 2.81 -32.34 26.35
CA SER A 86 2.71 -30.88 26.43
C SER A 86 3.97 -30.18 25.90
N ARG A 87 5.17 -30.70 26.23
CA ARG A 87 6.47 -30.20 25.73
C ARG A 87 6.62 -30.44 24.23
N HIS A 88 6.30 -31.63 23.74
CA HIS A 88 6.28 -31.96 22.32
C HIS A 88 5.32 -31.05 21.55
N ASN A 89 4.09 -30.86 22.04
CA ASN A 89 3.13 -29.94 21.44
C ASN A 89 3.63 -28.49 21.40
N LYS A 90 4.32 -28.02 22.45
CA LYS A 90 4.95 -26.70 22.46
C LYS A 90 6.03 -26.58 21.38
N ILE A 91 6.90 -27.58 21.27
CA ILE A 91 7.97 -27.61 20.25
C ILE A 91 7.39 -27.65 18.83
N PHE A 92 6.38 -28.49 18.57
CA PHE A 92 5.72 -28.55 17.27
C PHE A 92 5.00 -27.23 16.92
N ARG A 93 4.35 -26.58 17.89
CA ARG A 93 3.76 -25.24 17.70
C ARG A 93 4.82 -24.19 17.41
N MET A 94 5.97 -24.22 18.09
CA MET A 94 7.07 -23.30 17.82
C MET A 94 7.61 -23.50 16.40
N LYS A 95 7.85 -24.75 15.98
CA LYS A 95 8.26 -25.08 14.60
C LYS A 95 7.22 -24.63 13.58
N ALA A 96 5.93 -24.90 13.81
CA ALA A 96 4.85 -24.49 12.92
C ALA A 96 4.71 -22.96 12.80
N ASN A 97 4.87 -22.24 13.92
CA ASN A 97 4.91 -20.77 13.94
C ASN A 97 6.13 -20.24 13.18
N ALA A 98 7.31 -20.83 13.36
CA ALA A 98 8.50 -20.45 12.61
C ALA A 98 8.27 -20.61 11.10
N LYS A 99 7.76 -21.78 10.65
CA LYS A 99 7.38 -22.05 9.25
C LYS A 99 6.43 -20.99 8.70
N LYS A 100 5.36 -20.69 9.44
CA LYS A 100 4.38 -19.68 9.05
C LYS A 100 4.99 -18.28 8.94
N ASN A 101 5.81 -17.88 9.92
CA ASN A 101 6.41 -16.56 9.97
C ASN A 101 7.42 -16.36 8.84
N ILE A 102 8.26 -17.36 8.57
CA ILE A 102 9.25 -17.25 7.48
C ILE A 102 8.55 -17.19 6.11
N LEU A 103 7.49 -17.98 5.90
CA LEU A 103 6.71 -17.94 4.65
C LEU A 103 6.01 -16.59 4.47
N ASP A 104 5.46 -16.02 5.55
CA ASP A 104 4.83 -14.69 5.55
C ASP A 104 5.84 -13.58 5.21
N ARG A 105 7.08 -13.68 5.74
CA ARG A 105 8.17 -12.76 5.39
C ARG A 105 8.60 -12.89 3.94
N VAL A 106 8.78 -14.12 3.43
CA VAL A 106 9.14 -14.37 2.03
C VAL A 106 8.07 -13.80 1.08
N LYS A 107 6.77 -14.05 1.36
CA LYS A 107 5.67 -13.44 0.59
C LYS A 107 5.72 -11.92 0.61
N SER A 108 5.94 -11.33 1.78
CA SER A 108 6.10 -9.87 1.91
C SER A 108 7.31 -9.32 1.15
N ALA A 109 8.43 -10.05 1.14
CA ALA A 109 9.62 -9.68 0.40
C ALA A 109 9.36 -9.72 -1.12
N ILE A 110 8.73 -10.78 -1.62
CA ILE A 110 8.34 -10.92 -3.04
C ILE A 110 7.50 -9.72 -3.49
N ASP A 111 6.45 -9.38 -2.76
CA ASP A 111 5.57 -8.30 -3.17
C ASP A 111 6.25 -6.92 -3.09
N SER A 112 7.19 -6.74 -2.16
CA SER A 112 8.02 -5.52 -2.09
C SER A 112 8.95 -5.40 -3.31
N HIS A 113 9.57 -6.49 -3.76
CA HIS A 113 10.39 -6.49 -4.97
C HIS A 113 9.55 -6.25 -6.22
N LYS A 114 8.33 -6.83 -6.31
CA LYS A 114 7.41 -6.54 -7.42
C LYS A 114 7.03 -5.06 -7.51
N ILE A 115 6.79 -4.40 -6.36
CA ILE A 115 6.54 -2.95 -6.31
C ILE A 115 7.77 -2.19 -6.81
N ALA A 116 8.96 -2.53 -6.34
CA ALA A 116 10.20 -1.85 -6.73
C ALA A 116 10.47 -1.97 -8.24
N ILE A 117 10.42 -3.19 -8.77
CA ILE A 117 10.59 -3.48 -10.20
C ILE A 117 9.52 -2.77 -11.04
N GLY A 118 8.27 -2.76 -10.59
CA GLY A 118 7.19 -2.05 -11.28
C GLY A 118 7.38 -0.54 -11.35
N ASN A 119 7.99 0.08 -10.33
CA ASN A 119 8.36 1.48 -10.39
C ASN A 119 9.53 1.73 -11.36
N LEU A 120 10.54 0.87 -11.37
CA LEU A 120 11.70 0.99 -12.28
C LEU A 120 11.30 0.75 -13.75
N GLU A 121 10.45 -0.23 -14.03
CA GLU A 121 9.87 -0.50 -15.37
C GLU A 121 9.13 0.71 -15.94
N GLN A 122 8.41 1.44 -15.07
CA GLN A 122 7.71 2.65 -15.49
C GLN A 122 8.63 3.88 -15.54
N PHE A 123 9.78 3.88 -14.84
CA PHE A 123 10.71 5.00 -14.81
C PHE A 123 11.52 5.13 -16.09
N GLY A 124 12.10 4.03 -16.57
CA GLY A 124 13.11 4.05 -17.62
C GLY A 124 12.85 3.03 -18.71
N TYR A 125 13.27 3.33 -19.93
CA TYR A 125 13.33 2.36 -21.01
C TYR A 125 14.60 2.54 -21.82
N VAL A 126 14.94 1.49 -22.56
CA VAL A 126 16.15 1.40 -23.34
C VAL A 126 15.78 1.50 -24.83
N LYS A 127 16.48 2.34 -25.60
CA LYS A 127 16.21 2.54 -27.03
C LYS A 127 17.42 2.08 -27.84
N CYS A 128 17.24 1.22 -28.82
CA CYS A 128 18.32 0.84 -29.73
C CYS A 128 18.67 2.00 -30.65
N ASP A 129 19.95 2.31 -30.81
CA ASP A 129 20.37 3.46 -31.62
C ASP A 129 20.29 3.18 -33.14
N SER A 130 20.39 1.91 -33.56
CA SER A 130 20.29 1.54 -34.97
C SER A 130 18.85 1.45 -35.49
N CYS A 131 17.96 0.76 -34.75
CA CYS A 131 16.59 0.50 -35.22
C CYS A 131 15.51 1.31 -34.49
N TYR A 132 15.90 2.10 -33.48
CA TYR A 132 15.01 2.95 -32.67
C TYR A 132 13.87 2.23 -31.94
N LYS A 133 13.88 0.89 -31.91
CA LYS A 133 12.96 0.09 -31.10
C LYS A 133 13.20 0.38 -29.62
N LYS A 134 12.10 0.46 -28.89
CA LYS A 134 12.07 0.67 -27.43
C LYS A 134 11.93 -0.69 -26.77
N TYR A 135 12.69 -0.90 -25.72
CA TYR A 135 12.69 -2.10 -24.90
C TYR A 135 12.45 -1.72 -23.46
N SER A 136 11.59 -2.48 -22.78
CA SER A 136 11.54 -2.45 -21.31
C SER A 136 12.82 -3.05 -20.73
N MET A 137 13.04 -2.87 -19.43
CA MET A 137 14.24 -3.42 -18.80
C MET A 137 14.17 -4.94 -18.67
N SER A 138 12.97 -5.49 -18.44
CA SER A 138 12.69 -6.92 -18.53
C SER A 138 13.01 -7.50 -19.91
N GLU A 139 12.55 -6.86 -20.99
CA GLU A 139 12.86 -7.27 -22.37
C GLU A 139 14.35 -7.19 -22.66
N TYR A 140 15.01 -6.12 -22.20
CA TYR A 140 16.45 -5.94 -22.36
C TYR A 140 17.26 -7.07 -21.70
N LYS A 141 16.84 -7.52 -20.52
CA LYS A 141 17.46 -8.67 -19.82
C LYS A 141 17.28 -9.97 -20.62
N GLN A 142 16.08 -10.20 -21.18
CA GLN A 142 15.77 -11.41 -21.96
C GLN A 142 16.56 -11.51 -23.27
N ILE A 143 16.84 -10.37 -23.91
CA ILE A 143 17.62 -10.34 -25.16
C ILE A 143 19.15 -10.26 -24.90
N GLU A 144 19.59 -10.37 -23.65
CA GLU A 144 21.00 -10.32 -23.25
C GLU A 144 21.76 -9.11 -23.84
N GLY A 145 21.10 -7.96 -23.93
CA GLY A 145 21.69 -6.73 -24.49
C GLY A 145 21.97 -6.77 -25.99
N LYS A 146 21.32 -7.67 -26.76
CA LYS A 146 21.40 -7.71 -28.23
C LYS A 146 20.06 -7.41 -28.86
N CYS A 147 19.98 -6.32 -29.63
CA CYS A 147 18.77 -6.00 -30.35
C CYS A 147 18.50 -7.01 -31.49
N SER A 148 17.23 -7.15 -31.89
CA SER A 148 16.82 -7.88 -33.10
C SER A 148 17.54 -7.46 -34.40
N CYS A 149 18.17 -6.28 -34.43
CA CYS A 149 18.96 -5.79 -35.57
C CYS A 149 20.46 -6.10 -35.46
N GLY A 150 20.91 -6.81 -34.42
CA GLY A 150 22.32 -7.12 -34.15
C GLY A 150 23.10 -6.02 -33.43
N CYS A 151 22.51 -4.85 -33.20
CA CYS A 151 23.14 -3.76 -32.47
C CYS A 151 23.16 -4.01 -30.95
N THR A 152 24.29 -3.69 -30.31
CA THR A 152 24.51 -3.75 -28.86
C THR A 152 24.51 -2.36 -28.21
N ILE A 153 24.41 -1.30 -29.00
CA ILE A 153 24.43 0.08 -28.52
C ILE A 153 22.99 0.54 -28.26
N PHE A 154 22.75 0.95 -27.03
CA PHE A 154 21.46 1.44 -26.59
C PHE A 154 21.59 2.75 -25.82
N SER A 155 20.59 3.62 -25.99
CA SER A 155 20.42 4.85 -25.22
C SER A 155 19.33 4.70 -24.18
N PHE A 156 19.67 5.00 -22.92
CA PHE A 156 18.71 5.03 -21.82
C PHE A 156 17.87 6.31 -21.88
N LYS A 157 16.55 6.18 -21.64
CA LYS A 157 15.61 7.31 -21.63
C LYS A 157 14.65 7.19 -20.45
N ILE A 158 14.54 8.28 -19.68
CA ILE A 158 13.60 8.42 -18.58
C ILE A 158 12.20 8.74 -19.13
N ARG A 159 11.20 8.01 -18.66
CA ARG A 159 9.78 8.14 -18.99
C ARG A 159 9.10 9.03 -17.95
N LYS A 160 9.07 10.34 -18.21
CA LYS A 160 8.45 11.34 -17.31
C LYS A 160 6.90 11.31 -17.33
N ASP A 161 6.32 10.76 -18.39
CA ASP A 161 4.88 10.68 -18.63
C ASP A 161 4.21 9.47 -17.95
N ALA A 162 4.98 8.45 -17.57
CA ALA A 162 4.45 7.29 -16.84
C ALA A 162 4.30 7.54 -15.34
N THR A 163 3.45 6.71 -14.73
CA THR A 163 3.22 6.73 -13.28
C THR A 163 4.26 5.85 -12.60
N HIS A 164 5.16 6.48 -11.84
CA HIS A 164 6.14 5.83 -10.98
C HIS A 164 6.46 6.76 -9.80
N ARG A 165 7.00 6.17 -8.74
CA ARG A 165 7.56 6.86 -7.58
C ARG A 165 8.72 6.04 -7.04
N ILE A 166 9.91 6.26 -7.58
CA ILE A 166 11.11 5.48 -7.21
C ILE A 166 11.52 5.76 -5.76
N GLU A 167 11.22 6.95 -5.26
CA GLU A 167 11.63 7.43 -3.94
C GLU A 167 11.09 6.57 -2.79
N ILE A 168 10.05 5.74 -3.04
CA ILE A 168 9.56 4.78 -2.04
C ILE A 168 10.44 3.53 -1.93
N ILE A 169 11.26 3.20 -2.95
CA ILE A 169 11.99 1.92 -3.05
C ILE A 169 12.90 1.66 -1.84
N PRO A 170 13.71 2.62 -1.36
CA PRO A 170 14.56 2.41 -0.18
C PRO A 170 13.77 2.08 1.09
N TYR A 171 12.50 2.47 1.14
CA TYR A 171 11.62 2.30 2.29
C TYR A 171 10.74 1.04 2.23
N LEU A 172 10.80 0.28 1.13
CA LEU A 172 10.03 -0.96 1.00
C LEU A 172 10.60 -2.06 1.90
N PRO A 173 9.76 -2.94 2.47
CA PRO A 173 10.23 -4.09 3.27
C PRO A 173 10.78 -5.22 2.39
N LEU A 174 11.87 -4.95 1.66
CA LEU A 174 12.50 -5.89 0.72
C LEU A 174 12.95 -7.20 1.39
N SER A 175 13.34 -7.17 2.66
CA SER A 175 13.68 -8.36 3.47
C SER A 175 12.48 -8.99 4.21
N GLY A 176 11.26 -8.54 3.91
CA GLY A 176 10.04 -8.95 4.60
C GLY A 176 9.94 -8.45 6.05
N ASN A 177 10.75 -7.47 6.44
CA ASN A 177 10.79 -6.89 7.79
C ASN A 177 9.69 -5.82 8.05
N TYR A 178 8.52 -5.97 7.43
CA TYR A 178 7.44 -4.99 7.48
C TYR A 178 6.94 -4.68 8.90
N MET A 179 6.99 -5.65 9.82
CA MET A 179 6.62 -5.43 11.23
C MET A 179 7.60 -4.50 11.95
N VAL A 180 8.90 -4.63 11.65
CA VAL A 180 9.96 -3.79 12.21
C VAL A 180 9.80 -2.37 11.68
N LEU A 181 9.69 -2.21 10.36
CA LEU A 181 9.51 -0.90 9.73
C LEU A 181 8.24 -0.19 10.25
N ARG A 182 7.14 -0.92 10.44
CA ARG A 182 5.91 -0.38 11.04
C ARG A 182 6.10 0.13 12.47
N ASN A 183 6.92 -0.55 13.27
CA ASN A 183 7.15 -0.14 14.67
C ASN A 183 8.04 1.09 14.77
N GLN A 184 8.97 1.26 13.83
CA GLN A 184 9.86 2.41 13.72
C GLN A 184 9.18 3.68 13.17
N LEU A 185 7.91 3.62 12.78
CA LEU A 185 7.13 4.80 12.39
C LEU A 185 6.83 5.67 13.60
N ASN A 186 6.86 6.99 13.39
CA ASN A 186 6.48 7.97 14.40
C ASN A 186 4.97 7.91 14.67
N THR A 187 4.48 8.56 15.73
CA THR A 187 3.06 8.58 16.08
C THR A 187 2.18 9.00 14.90
N PHE A 188 2.61 10.02 14.16
CA PHE A 188 1.94 10.49 12.94
C PHE A 188 2.03 9.49 11.79
N GLY A 189 3.19 8.85 11.60
CA GLY A 189 3.38 7.81 10.60
C GLY A 189 2.43 6.63 10.83
N ARG A 190 2.18 6.25 12.08
CA ARG A 190 1.23 5.18 12.44
C ARG A 190 -0.22 5.54 12.09
N GLU A 191 -0.63 6.79 12.33
CA GLU A 191 -1.96 7.27 11.92
C GLU A 191 -2.09 7.30 10.38
N SER A 192 -1.08 7.84 9.71
CA SER A 192 -1.02 7.93 8.24
C SER A 192 -1.03 6.55 7.60
N LEU A 193 -0.31 5.58 8.17
CA LEU A 193 -0.33 4.18 7.75
C LEU A 193 -1.73 3.58 7.83
N LYS A 194 -2.46 3.85 8.91
CA LYS A 194 -3.85 3.38 9.04
C LYS A 194 -4.76 4.00 7.97
N GLN A 195 -4.59 5.29 7.67
CA GLN A 195 -5.35 5.96 6.61
C GLN A 195 -5.06 5.36 5.24
N VAL A 196 -3.78 5.18 4.89
CA VAL A 196 -3.35 4.59 3.61
C VAL A 196 -3.83 3.14 3.48
N LEU A 197 -3.71 2.33 4.52
CA LEU A 197 -4.25 0.96 4.50
C LEU A 197 -5.76 0.92 4.30
N ASN A 198 -6.49 1.88 4.89
CA ASN A 198 -7.93 1.99 4.72
C ASN A 198 -8.32 2.41 3.30
N ILE A 199 -7.55 3.32 2.69
CA ILE A 199 -7.67 3.70 1.27
C ILE A 199 -7.53 2.46 0.38
N LEU A 200 -6.50 1.64 0.60
CA LEU A 200 -6.23 0.47 -0.25
C LEU A 200 -7.18 -0.72 -0.02
N LYS A 201 -7.75 -0.85 1.19
CA LYS A 201 -8.57 -2.00 1.61
C LYS A 201 -10.07 -1.78 1.52
N GLN A 202 -10.50 -0.52 1.60
CA GLN A 202 -11.87 -0.03 1.85
C GLN A 202 -12.68 -0.89 2.83
N GLU A 203 -12.79 -0.44 4.08
CA GLU A 203 -13.32 -1.26 5.18
C GLU A 203 -14.85 -1.33 5.33
N ARG A 204 -15.65 -0.96 4.32
CA ARG A 204 -17.13 -1.10 4.44
C ARG A 204 -17.63 -2.43 3.89
N ARG A 205 -18.77 -2.87 4.46
CA ARG A 205 -19.37 -4.21 4.37
C ARG A 205 -19.48 -4.67 2.91
N GLY A 206 -18.46 -5.37 2.40
CA GLY A 206 -18.58 -5.99 1.08
C GLY A 206 -19.59 -7.12 1.09
N VAL A 207 -19.88 -7.65 -0.10
CA VAL A 207 -20.83 -8.74 -0.31
C VAL A 207 -20.38 -9.95 0.52
N VAL A 208 -21.30 -10.59 1.26
CA VAL A 208 -20.95 -11.81 1.99
C VAL A 208 -20.50 -12.86 0.98
N LYS A 209 -19.25 -13.31 1.08
CA LYS A 209 -18.64 -14.36 0.25
C LYS A 209 -19.07 -15.74 0.72
N THR A 210 -18.96 -15.98 2.03
CA THR A 210 -19.35 -17.24 2.66
C THR A 210 -19.88 -16.99 4.07
N ILE A 211 -20.65 -17.94 4.57
CA ILE A 211 -21.26 -17.94 5.90
C ILE A 211 -20.65 -19.12 6.65
N ALA A 212 -19.82 -18.85 7.66
CA ALA A 212 -19.32 -19.90 8.54
C ALA A 212 -20.29 -20.06 9.72
N LEU A 213 -20.81 -21.28 9.89
CA LEU A 213 -21.67 -21.64 11.01
C LEU A 213 -21.00 -22.70 11.89
N VAL A 214 -21.17 -22.56 13.20
CA VAL A 214 -20.89 -23.63 14.15
C VAL A 214 -22.23 -24.26 14.53
N ILE A 215 -22.44 -25.51 14.13
CA ILE A 215 -23.69 -26.23 14.34
C ILE A 215 -23.51 -27.36 15.37
N ARG A 216 -24.55 -27.61 16.15
CA ARG A 216 -24.68 -28.75 17.06
C ARG A 216 -25.88 -29.58 16.64
N PHE A 217 -25.69 -30.85 16.36
CA PHE A 217 -26.76 -31.76 15.94
C PHE A 217 -26.55 -33.16 16.52
N LYS A 218 -27.62 -33.98 16.53
CA LYS A 218 -27.53 -35.39 16.91
C LYS A 218 -27.26 -36.23 15.67
N ASP A 219 -26.18 -36.99 15.70
CA ASP A 219 -25.84 -37.91 14.61
C ASP A 219 -26.79 -39.13 14.59
N LYS A 220 -26.73 -39.97 13.55
CA LYS A 220 -27.56 -41.18 13.39
C LYS A 220 -27.50 -42.12 14.61
N ASN A 221 -26.40 -42.09 15.36
CA ASN A 221 -26.18 -42.85 16.59
C ASN A 221 -26.59 -42.10 17.88
N ASN A 222 -27.41 -41.05 17.76
CA ASN A 222 -27.94 -40.22 18.86
C ASN A 222 -26.88 -39.44 19.70
N ARG A 223 -25.62 -39.39 19.22
CA ARG A 223 -24.52 -38.64 19.84
C ARG A 223 -24.58 -37.16 19.44
N LEU A 224 -24.32 -36.26 20.39
CA LEU A 224 -24.25 -34.81 20.14
C LEU A 224 -22.90 -34.46 19.50
N VAL A 225 -22.94 -33.96 18.27
CA VAL A 225 -21.76 -33.59 17.49
C VAL A 225 -21.77 -32.10 17.21
N ARG A 226 -20.61 -31.46 17.38
CA ARG A 226 -20.36 -30.06 17.04
C ARG A 226 -19.52 -30.00 15.76
N LYS A 227 -19.99 -29.27 14.74
CA LYS A 227 -19.31 -29.17 13.44
C LYS A 227 -19.28 -27.73 12.94
N ASN A 228 -18.15 -27.34 12.36
CA ASN A 228 -18.02 -26.08 11.63
C ASN A 228 -18.36 -26.34 10.16
N ILE A 229 -19.29 -25.55 9.62
CA ILE A 229 -19.72 -25.63 8.22
C ILE A 229 -19.56 -24.26 7.57
N THR A 230 -19.37 -24.26 6.25
CA THR A 230 -19.30 -23.05 5.43
C THR A 230 -20.34 -23.16 4.32
N LEU A 231 -21.21 -22.16 4.21
CA LEU A 231 -22.15 -22.01 3.11
C LEU A 231 -21.73 -20.87 2.19
N ASP A 232 -22.08 -20.95 0.91
CA ASP A 232 -21.79 -19.92 -0.07
C ASP A 232 -22.74 -18.72 0.01
N SER A 233 -22.39 -17.64 -0.67
CA SER A 233 -23.11 -16.36 -0.69
C SER A 233 -24.56 -16.46 -1.16
N GLU A 234 -24.92 -17.50 -1.91
CA GLU A 234 -26.28 -17.70 -2.40
C GLU A 234 -27.27 -17.98 -1.24
N TYR A 235 -26.77 -18.47 -0.11
CA TYR A 235 -27.58 -18.82 1.05
C TYR A 235 -27.64 -17.72 2.13
N ILE A 236 -27.25 -16.47 1.82
CA ILE A 236 -27.27 -15.36 2.81
C ILE A 236 -28.66 -15.17 3.44
N ASN A 237 -29.71 -15.29 2.65
CA ASN A 237 -31.07 -15.08 3.12
C ASN A 237 -31.70 -16.35 3.70
N ASN A 238 -31.18 -17.55 3.35
CA ASN A 238 -31.81 -18.85 3.67
C ASN A 238 -30.85 -19.85 4.34
N TYR A 239 -29.76 -19.40 4.96
CA TYR A 239 -28.74 -20.30 5.55
C TYR A 239 -29.33 -21.27 6.59
N GLU A 240 -30.34 -20.84 7.33
CA GLU A 240 -30.96 -21.65 8.37
C GLU A 240 -31.77 -22.83 7.80
N GLU A 241 -32.49 -22.60 6.70
CA GLU A 241 -33.22 -23.64 5.97
C GLU A 241 -32.26 -24.66 5.38
N GLU A 242 -31.16 -24.20 4.78
CA GLU A 242 -30.15 -25.06 4.18
C GLU A 242 -29.47 -25.97 5.21
N VAL A 243 -29.12 -25.42 6.38
CA VAL A 243 -28.55 -26.20 7.49
C VAL A 243 -29.52 -27.25 7.99
N ARG A 244 -30.81 -26.91 8.12
CA ARG A 244 -31.84 -27.86 8.55
C ARG A 244 -32.15 -28.92 7.50
N ARG A 245 -32.02 -28.59 6.21
CA ARG A 245 -32.13 -29.54 5.09
C ARG A 245 -31.05 -30.61 5.15
N ILE A 246 -29.80 -30.20 5.40
CA ILE A 246 -28.64 -31.11 5.40
C ILE A 246 -28.53 -31.92 6.70
N TYR A 247 -28.74 -31.29 7.86
CA TYR A 247 -28.45 -31.89 9.18
C TYR A 247 -29.69 -32.21 10.02
N GLY A 248 -30.89 -31.95 9.50
CA GLY A 248 -32.18 -32.26 10.11
C GLY A 248 -32.77 -31.13 10.97
N LYS A 249 -34.04 -31.27 11.34
CA LYS A 249 -34.82 -30.23 12.04
C LYS A 249 -34.31 -29.87 13.45
N ARG A 250 -33.54 -30.75 14.10
CA ARG A 250 -33.06 -30.59 15.49
C ARG A 250 -31.65 -29.98 15.60
N VAL A 251 -31.19 -29.29 14.56
CA VAL A 251 -29.88 -28.62 14.54
C VAL A 251 -29.95 -27.29 15.28
N ARG A 252 -28.96 -27.02 16.13
CA ARG A 252 -28.78 -25.72 16.80
C ARG A 252 -27.56 -25.00 16.22
N ILE A 253 -27.74 -23.77 15.75
CA ILE A 253 -26.64 -22.89 15.36
C ILE A 253 -26.12 -22.20 16.62
N GLU A 254 -24.84 -22.37 16.94
CA GLU A 254 -24.20 -21.75 18.12
C GLU A 254 -23.52 -20.43 17.80
N ALA A 255 -22.89 -20.35 16.62
CA ALA A 255 -22.17 -19.17 16.20
C ALA A 255 -22.30 -18.99 14.69
N LEU A 256 -22.50 -17.74 14.28
CA LEU A 256 -22.65 -17.32 12.89
C LEU A 256 -21.60 -16.26 12.57
N ARG A 257 -20.82 -16.47 11.52
CA ARG A 257 -19.83 -15.50 11.04
C ARG A 257 -19.98 -15.30 9.54
N PHE A 258 -20.25 -14.07 9.14
CA PHE A 258 -20.28 -13.67 7.75
C PHE A 258 -18.87 -13.31 7.27
N HIS A 259 -18.32 -14.08 6.34
CA HIS A 259 -17.09 -13.76 5.65
C HIS A 259 -17.43 -12.92 4.42
N ARG A 260 -17.15 -11.62 4.48
CA ARG A 260 -17.41 -10.68 3.38
C ARG A 260 -16.22 -10.57 2.44
N THR A 261 -16.49 -10.38 1.14
CA THR A 261 -15.50 -9.82 0.22
C THR A 261 -15.10 -8.45 0.76
N LYS A 262 -13.80 -8.16 0.73
CA LYS A 262 -13.30 -6.83 1.05
C LYS A 262 -13.08 -6.17 -0.29
N PRO A 263 -13.86 -5.14 -0.69
CA PRO A 263 -13.60 -4.40 -1.92
C PRO A 263 -12.28 -3.65 -1.75
N ALA A 264 -11.17 -4.29 -2.11
CA ALA A 264 -9.84 -3.69 -2.02
C ALA A 264 -9.44 -3.20 -3.41
N ILE A 265 -8.79 -2.04 -3.48
CA ILE A 265 -8.21 -1.52 -4.73
C ILE A 265 -7.06 -2.45 -5.17
N ILE A 266 -6.30 -2.92 -4.18
CA ILE A 266 -5.22 -3.91 -4.33
C ILE A 266 -5.59 -5.15 -3.54
N ASP A 267 -5.69 -6.29 -4.22
CA ASP A 267 -6.23 -7.51 -3.62
C ASP A 267 -5.29 -8.11 -2.56
N ASP A 268 -3.98 -8.13 -2.84
CA ASP A 268 -3.00 -8.74 -1.95
C ASP A 268 -2.76 -7.91 -0.67
N LYS A 269 -2.61 -8.59 0.47
CA LYS A 269 -2.40 -7.94 1.78
C LYS A 269 -0.97 -7.42 1.94
N HIS A 270 0.02 -8.19 1.50
CA HIS A 270 1.42 -7.85 1.64
C HIS A 270 1.78 -6.68 0.72
N ALA A 271 1.31 -6.68 -0.52
CA ALA A 271 1.47 -5.56 -1.44
C ALA A 271 0.90 -4.26 -0.84
N ARG A 272 -0.31 -4.29 -0.27
CA ARG A 272 -0.90 -3.13 0.43
C ARG A 272 -0.07 -2.65 1.61
N THR A 273 0.48 -3.59 2.38
CA THR A 273 1.28 -3.27 3.56
C THR A 273 2.61 -2.65 3.15
N ALA A 274 3.28 -3.19 2.14
CA ALA A 274 4.53 -2.69 1.59
C ALA A 274 4.36 -1.29 0.98
N LEU A 275 3.33 -1.08 0.14
CA LEU A 275 3.00 0.24 -0.40
C LEU A 275 2.71 1.25 0.71
N ALA A 276 1.87 0.88 1.69
CA ALA A 276 1.55 1.78 2.78
C ALA A 276 2.79 2.19 3.59
N ILE A 277 3.70 1.26 3.87
CA ILE A 277 4.97 1.58 4.56
C ILE A 277 5.84 2.48 3.69
N GLY A 278 6.04 2.14 2.41
CA GLY A 278 6.89 2.91 1.50
C GLY A 278 6.44 4.36 1.35
N TYR A 279 5.13 4.59 1.11
CA TYR A 279 4.58 5.94 0.98
C TYR A 279 4.60 6.73 2.29
N VAL A 280 4.35 6.08 3.43
CA VAL A 280 4.38 6.75 4.73
C VAL A 280 5.80 7.15 5.11
N ARG A 281 6.78 6.27 4.93
CA ARG A 281 8.18 6.59 5.20
C ARG A 281 8.71 7.69 4.30
N TYR A 282 8.39 7.63 3.01
CA TYR A 282 8.73 8.71 2.09
C TYR A 282 8.05 10.02 2.50
N SER A 283 6.81 9.97 2.98
CA SER A 283 6.14 11.17 3.50
C SER A 283 6.79 11.70 4.79
N GLU A 284 7.30 10.84 5.68
CA GLU A 284 8.04 11.27 6.88
C GLU A 284 9.30 12.04 6.46
N GLN A 285 10.06 11.53 5.48
CA GLN A 285 11.21 12.24 4.92
C GLN A 285 10.83 13.61 4.35
N ILE A 286 9.81 13.66 3.49
CA ILE A 286 9.33 14.94 2.93
C ILE A 286 8.95 15.90 4.05
N ILE A 287 8.25 15.42 5.09
CA ILE A 287 7.82 16.24 6.22
C ILE A 287 9.04 16.79 6.95
N ASP A 288 10.05 15.97 7.22
CA ASP A 288 11.25 16.40 7.92
C ASP A 288 11.99 17.51 7.14
N ASP A 289 11.99 17.44 5.80
CA ASP A 289 12.59 18.46 4.94
C ASP A 289 11.79 19.79 4.93
N ILE A 290 10.45 19.74 4.87
CA ILE A 290 9.62 20.94 4.65
C ILE A 290 9.02 21.54 5.92
N LYS A 291 8.98 20.79 7.03
CA LYS A 291 8.22 21.16 8.24
C LYS A 291 8.65 22.50 8.81
N ASP A 292 9.95 22.72 8.94
CA ASP A 292 10.48 23.95 9.56
C ASP A 292 10.15 25.19 8.73
N GLU A 293 10.18 25.09 7.40
CA GLU A 293 9.81 26.19 6.52
C GLU A 293 8.32 26.53 6.61
N ILE A 294 7.46 25.51 6.62
CA ILE A 294 6.02 25.68 6.78
C ILE A 294 5.70 26.36 8.11
N LEU A 295 6.34 25.90 9.19
CA LEU A 295 6.12 26.43 10.53
C LEU A 295 6.63 27.87 10.66
N LYS A 296 7.82 28.19 10.12
CA LYS A 296 8.36 29.57 10.09
C LYS A 296 7.43 30.56 9.39
N ARG A 297 6.79 30.16 8.28
CA ARG A 297 5.89 31.05 7.52
C ARG A 297 4.49 31.20 8.14
N LYS A 298 3.99 30.17 8.83
CA LYS A 298 2.59 30.15 9.33
C LYS A 298 2.44 30.49 10.82
N LEU A 299 3.51 30.39 11.60
CA LEU A 299 3.51 30.70 13.02
C LEU A 299 3.97 32.13 13.27
N SER A 300 3.44 32.72 14.34
CA SER A 300 3.76 34.10 14.73
C SER A 300 5.15 34.18 15.36
N ASP A 301 5.51 33.18 16.18
CA ASP A 301 6.82 33.08 16.83
C ASP A 301 7.33 31.63 16.83
N PHE A 302 8.11 31.29 15.79
CA PHE A 302 8.70 29.96 15.62
C PHE A 302 9.77 29.64 16.68
N LYS A 303 10.60 30.62 17.02
CA LYS A 303 11.70 30.43 18.00
C LYS A 303 11.14 30.04 19.36
N ARG A 304 10.06 30.70 19.78
CA ARG A 304 9.39 30.42 21.05
C ARG A 304 8.80 29.02 21.13
N ILE A 305 8.30 28.48 20.02
CA ILE A 305 7.81 27.10 19.96
C ILE A 305 8.96 26.09 20.05
N ASN A 306 10.09 26.36 19.39
CA ASN A 306 11.25 25.47 19.49
C ASN A 306 11.79 25.43 20.92
N THR A 307 11.94 26.58 21.59
CA THR A 307 12.32 26.60 23.01
C THR A 307 11.30 25.90 23.91
N TYR A 308 10.02 25.93 23.56
CA TYR A 308 8.99 25.17 24.27
C TYR A 308 9.19 23.67 24.12
N ASP A 309 9.44 23.19 22.90
CA ASP A 309 9.68 21.76 22.64
C ASP A 309 11.02 21.27 23.24
N GLU A 310 12.07 22.09 23.20
CA GLU A 310 13.39 21.80 23.80
C GLU A 310 13.27 21.57 25.31
N ILE A 311 12.54 22.43 26.02
CA ILE A 311 12.28 22.26 27.46
C ILE A 311 11.46 21.00 27.72
N PHE A 312 10.46 20.70 26.89
CA PHE A 312 9.74 19.44 27.06
C PHE A 312 10.67 18.24 26.85
N ALA A 313 11.44 18.20 25.77
CA ALA A 313 12.35 17.10 25.46
C ALA A 313 13.45 16.92 26.52
N GLU A 314 13.96 18.03 27.07
CA GLU A 314 15.00 18.02 28.09
C GLU A 314 14.53 17.30 29.36
N TYR A 315 13.28 17.49 29.79
CA TYR A 315 12.79 16.96 31.06
C TYR A 315 11.90 15.72 30.93
N GLU A 316 11.32 15.45 29.75
CA GLU A 316 10.40 14.31 29.53
C GLU A 316 11.08 12.95 29.83
N ASN A 317 12.38 12.82 29.54
CA ASN A 317 13.13 11.59 29.75
C ASN A 317 14.18 11.66 30.86
N LYS A 318 14.33 12.80 31.55
CA LYS A 318 15.27 12.91 32.67
C LYS A 318 14.77 12.12 33.88
N THR A 319 15.67 11.37 34.49
CA THR A 319 15.48 10.74 35.79
C THR A 319 16.44 11.40 36.77
N PRO A 320 15.95 12.19 37.73
CA PRO A 320 16.83 12.83 38.72
C PRO A 320 17.49 11.77 39.60
N ASN A 321 18.80 11.93 39.87
CA ASN A 321 19.58 10.96 40.65
C ASN A 321 19.13 10.83 42.12
N PHE A 322 18.32 11.77 42.61
CA PHE A 322 17.85 11.83 44.00
C PHE A 322 16.44 11.25 44.21
N ILE A 323 15.77 10.76 43.15
CA ILE A 323 14.48 10.09 43.25
C ILE A 323 14.68 8.61 42.93
N ASP A 324 14.00 7.72 43.67
CA ASP A 324 14.02 6.29 43.38
C ASP A 324 13.54 6.04 41.93
N LYS A 325 14.31 5.24 41.19
CA LYS A 325 14.04 4.90 39.78
C LYS A 325 12.70 4.17 39.61
N TYR A 326 12.19 3.53 40.66
CA TYR A 326 10.91 2.83 40.64
C TYR A 326 9.71 3.71 41.06
N ASP A 327 9.95 4.90 41.61
CA ASP A 327 8.90 5.86 41.95
C ASP A 327 8.56 6.75 40.75
N LEU A 328 7.83 6.16 39.80
CA LEU A 328 7.39 6.82 38.57
C LEU A 328 6.55 8.08 38.85
N GLU A 329 5.82 8.11 39.97
CA GLU A 329 4.95 9.23 40.32
C GLU A 329 5.75 10.43 40.82
N ALA A 330 6.76 10.22 41.68
CA ALA A 330 7.66 11.26 42.13
C ALA A 330 8.51 11.82 40.97
N ILE A 331 8.98 10.96 40.07
CA ILE A 331 9.71 11.37 38.86
C ILE A 331 8.83 12.27 37.99
N ASP A 332 7.58 11.88 37.71
CA ASP A 332 6.67 12.68 36.88
C ASP A 332 6.28 14.01 37.53
N LYS A 333 6.12 14.04 38.87
CA LYS A 333 5.90 15.29 39.61
C LYS A 333 7.09 16.23 39.48
N TRP A 334 8.31 15.73 39.63
CA TRP A 334 9.52 16.52 39.46
C TRP A 334 9.65 17.08 38.04
N ARG A 335 9.45 16.25 37.01
CA ARG A 335 9.49 16.69 35.59
C ARG A 335 8.51 17.82 35.34
N LYS A 336 7.26 17.67 35.79
CA LYS A 336 6.23 18.72 35.66
C LYS A 336 6.60 20.00 36.39
N SER A 337 7.25 19.91 37.56
CA SER A 337 7.70 21.09 38.31
C SER A 337 8.79 21.86 37.56
N GLN A 338 9.80 21.16 37.05
CA GLN A 338 10.91 21.77 36.30
C GLN A 338 10.44 22.45 35.00
N ILE A 339 9.58 21.77 34.24
CA ILE A 339 8.95 22.35 33.05
C ILE A 339 8.16 23.62 33.43
N LYS A 340 7.42 23.58 34.54
CA LYS A 340 6.61 24.71 35.00
C LYS A 340 7.47 25.90 35.45
N GLU A 341 8.58 25.66 36.12
CA GLU A 341 9.55 26.69 36.53
C GLU A 341 10.18 27.36 35.31
N ASN A 342 10.71 26.60 34.36
CA ASN A 342 11.31 27.14 33.14
C ASN A 342 10.31 27.96 32.31
N PHE A 343 9.06 27.50 32.22
CA PHE A 343 8.00 28.25 31.55
C PHE A 343 7.58 29.53 32.27
N LYS A 344 7.66 29.57 33.60
CA LYS A 344 7.48 30.84 34.33
C LYS A 344 8.61 31.81 34.06
N HIS A 345 9.87 31.34 34.09
CA HIS A 345 11.05 32.16 33.80
C HIS A 345 11.03 32.76 32.39
N LEU A 346 10.58 31.99 31.40
CA LEU A 346 10.47 32.45 30.00
C LEU A 346 9.17 33.22 29.69
N GLY A 347 8.32 33.49 30.68
CA GLY A 347 7.06 34.22 30.48
C GLY A 347 6.05 33.47 29.58
N PHE A 348 6.11 32.15 29.58
CA PHE A 348 5.17 31.30 28.84
C PHE A 348 3.84 31.15 29.56
N TYR A 349 3.80 31.39 30.87
CA TYR A 349 2.57 31.51 31.65
C TYR A 349 2.13 32.97 31.81
N ASP A 350 0.83 33.20 31.80
CA ASP A 350 0.20 34.45 32.20
C ASP A 350 0.14 34.56 33.74
N LYS A 351 -0.34 35.71 34.23
CA LYS A 351 -0.49 36.00 35.66
C LYS A 351 -1.43 35.02 36.39
N TYR A 352 -2.23 34.25 35.66
CA TYR A 352 -3.19 33.27 36.17
C TYR A 352 -2.66 31.83 36.09
N GLY A 353 -1.41 31.64 35.63
CA GLY A 353 -0.79 30.32 35.49
C GLY A 353 -1.21 29.56 34.23
N ASN A 354 -1.88 30.22 33.28
CA ASN A 354 -2.27 29.64 32.00
C ASN A 354 -1.27 29.96 30.91
N ILE A 355 -1.13 29.10 29.90
CA ILE A 355 -0.23 29.34 28.77
C ILE A 355 -0.63 30.64 28.07
N ASN A 356 0.35 31.50 27.81
CA ASN A 356 0.19 32.78 27.14
C ASN A 356 -0.67 32.62 25.87
N ARG A 357 -1.65 33.52 25.69
CA ARG A 357 -2.62 33.45 24.58
C ARG A 357 -1.96 33.38 23.20
N SER A 358 -0.81 34.02 23.01
CA SER A 358 -0.08 33.94 21.74
C SER A 358 0.51 32.55 21.51
N LEU A 359 1.17 31.99 22.52
CA LEU A 359 1.75 30.65 22.47
C LEU A 359 0.65 29.58 22.31
N SER A 360 -0.47 29.71 23.03
CA SER A 360 -1.61 28.81 22.88
C SER A 360 -2.21 28.83 21.47
N ARG A 361 -2.30 30.01 20.84
CA ARG A 361 -2.75 30.14 19.44
C ARG A 361 -1.79 29.45 18.48
N ASP A 362 -0.49 29.66 18.64
CA ASP A 362 0.51 29.07 17.75
C ASP A 362 0.63 27.55 17.95
N LEU A 363 0.51 27.04 19.18
CA LEU A 363 0.40 25.60 19.45
C LEU A 363 -0.83 24.96 18.77
N LYS A 364 -1.99 25.63 18.83
CA LYS A 364 -3.21 25.16 18.11
C LYS A 364 -3.05 25.22 16.59
N LYS A 365 -2.43 26.28 16.06
CA LYS A 365 -2.12 26.39 14.62
C LYS A 365 -1.19 25.26 14.18
N ARG A 366 -0.14 25.00 14.95
CA ARG A 366 0.79 23.90 14.73
C ARG A 366 0.06 22.55 14.69
N GLU A 367 -0.76 22.26 15.70
CA GLU A 367 -1.54 21.02 15.75
C GLU A 367 -2.49 20.87 14.55
N ASN A 368 -3.13 21.97 14.11
CA ASN A 368 -3.95 21.97 12.90
C ASN A 368 -3.15 21.70 11.62
N ILE A 369 -1.94 22.24 11.49
CA ILE A 369 -1.04 21.95 10.37
C ILE A 369 -0.68 20.46 10.37
N TYR A 370 -0.32 19.89 11.52
CA TYR A 370 -0.03 18.47 11.62
C TYR A 370 -1.23 17.59 11.23
N LYS A 371 -2.41 17.83 11.82
CA LYS A 371 -3.59 16.97 11.61
C LYS A 371 -4.18 17.06 10.21
N ASN A 372 -4.15 18.24 9.59
CA ASN A 372 -4.84 18.48 8.32
C ASN A 372 -3.91 18.45 7.11
N ILE A 373 -2.63 18.81 7.29
CA ILE A 373 -1.65 18.88 6.20
C ILE A 373 -0.71 17.68 6.28
N LEU A 374 0.18 17.67 7.28
CA LEU A 374 1.32 16.74 7.31
C LEU A 374 0.87 15.28 7.37
N ARG A 375 -0.09 14.94 8.23
CA ARG A 375 -0.64 13.58 8.33
C ARG A 375 -1.23 13.05 7.02
N ASN A 376 -1.78 13.94 6.19
CA ASN A 376 -2.49 13.53 4.99
C ASN A 376 -1.58 13.48 3.74
N ILE A 377 -0.28 13.78 3.85
CA ILE A 377 0.65 13.76 2.71
C ILE A 377 0.71 12.38 2.05
N ALA A 378 0.95 11.31 2.83
CA ALA A 378 1.01 9.95 2.29
C ALA A 378 -0.28 9.54 1.56
N SER A 379 -1.43 9.95 2.11
CA SER A 379 -2.75 9.68 1.51
C SER A 379 -2.95 10.46 0.21
N ALA A 380 -2.54 11.73 0.16
CA ALA A 380 -2.61 12.54 -1.05
C ALA A 380 -1.73 11.97 -2.17
N LEU A 381 -0.49 11.57 -1.85
CA LEU A 381 0.45 10.97 -2.81
C LEU A 381 -0.11 9.67 -3.40
N ILE A 382 -0.53 8.72 -2.55
CA ILE A 382 -0.98 7.41 -3.04
C ILE A 382 -2.31 7.49 -3.81
N ILE A 383 -3.24 8.36 -3.39
CA ILE A 383 -4.50 8.58 -4.12
C ILE A 383 -4.20 9.15 -5.49
N TRP A 384 -3.32 10.16 -5.58
CA TRP A 384 -2.91 10.76 -6.84
C TRP A 384 -2.25 9.74 -7.76
N ASP A 385 -1.29 8.96 -7.27
CA ASP A 385 -0.56 8.03 -8.13
C ASP A 385 -1.45 6.88 -8.61
N ILE A 386 -2.35 6.35 -7.77
CA ILE A 386 -3.31 5.33 -8.20
C ILE A 386 -4.29 5.94 -9.23
N PHE A 387 -4.79 7.16 -8.98
CA PHE A 387 -5.67 7.86 -9.92
C PHE A 387 -4.97 8.09 -11.27
N ARG A 388 -3.74 8.63 -11.23
CA ARG A 388 -2.89 8.87 -12.40
C ARG A 388 -2.64 7.57 -13.15
N TYR A 389 -2.34 6.48 -12.45
CA TYR A 389 -2.15 5.18 -13.06
C TYR A 389 -3.41 4.73 -13.81
N TYR A 390 -4.60 4.79 -13.21
CA TYR A 390 -5.84 4.42 -13.90
C TYR A 390 -6.18 5.31 -15.09
N ILE A 391 -6.02 6.63 -14.96
CA ILE A 391 -6.42 7.58 -16.00
C ILE A 391 -5.48 7.54 -17.21
N THR A 392 -4.19 7.25 -16.99
CA THR A 392 -3.15 7.26 -18.04
C THR A 392 -2.92 5.90 -18.70
N THR A 393 -3.45 4.81 -18.14
CA THR A 393 -3.28 3.46 -18.68
C THR A 393 -4.54 2.96 -19.40
N SER A 394 -4.37 1.89 -20.16
CA SER A 394 -5.45 1.13 -20.82
C SER A 394 -5.88 -0.08 -19.97
N ASN A 395 -7.05 -0.64 -20.28
CA ASN A 395 -7.52 -1.89 -19.68
C ASN A 395 -6.53 -3.06 -19.91
N ASN A 396 -5.93 -3.14 -21.11
CA ASN A 396 -4.98 -4.21 -21.46
C ASN A 396 -3.63 -4.05 -20.77
N SER A 397 -3.07 -2.83 -20.78
CA SER A 397 -1.81 -2.55 -20.07
C SER A 397 -1.94 -2.85 -18.58
N ARG A 398 -3.08 -2.53 -17.95
CA ARG A 398 -3.33 -2.87 -16.54
C ARG A 398 -3.39 -4.38 -16.25
N LYS A 399 -3.61 -5.22 -17.25
CA LYS A 399 -3.63 -6.69 -17.12
C LYS A 399 -2.27 -7.33 -17.37
N ILE A 400 -1.53 -6.80 -18.34
CA ILE A 400 -0.34 -7.45 -18.90
C ILE A 400 0.94 -6.85 -18.33
N ASP A 401 1.00 -5.52 -18.24
CA ASP A 401 2.25 -4.82 -17.94
C ASP A 401 2.58 -4.88 -16.45
N ILE A 402 3.88 -4.89 -16.15
CA ILE A 402 4.37 -4.79 -14.78
C ILE A 402 4.08 -3.37 -14.28
N SER A 403 3.26 -3.29 -13.23
CA SER A 403 2.82 -2.02 -12.66
C SER A 403 3.49 -1.70 -11.32
N PRO A 404 3.61 -0.41 -10.96
CA PRO A 404 4.02 0.03 -9.62
C PRO A 404 3.10 -0.47 -8.50
N PHE A 405 1.88 -0.93 -8.85
CA PHE A 405 0.85 -1.39 -7.94
C PHE A 405 0.49 -2.85 -8.23
N PRO A 406 1.30 -3.85 -7.82
CA PRO A 406 1.00 -5.25 -8.04
C PRO A 406 -0.38 -5.62 -7.49
N TYR A 407 -1.11 -6.47 -8.21
CA TYR A 407 -2.47 -6.92 -7.87
C TYR A 407 -3.51 -5.79 -7.78
N ILE A 408 -3.25 -4.66 -8.43
CA ILE A 408 -4.25 -3.62 -8.66
C ILE A 408 -5.37 -4.17 -9.55
N ARG A 409 -6.61 -3.87 -9.18
CA ARG A 409 -7.76 -4.29 -9.99
C ARG A 409 -7.77 -3.54 -11.31
N VAL A 410 -8.16 -4.21 -12.39
CA VAL A 410 -8.20 -3.61 -13.73
C VAL A 410 -9.28 -2.52 -13.84
N GLU A 411 -10.42 -2.75 -13.18
CA GLU A 411 -11.54 -1.82 -13.07
C GLU A 411 -11.96 -1.70 -11.60
N LEU A 412 -12.46 -0.53 -11.21
CA LEU A 412 -12.96 -0.25 -9.86
C LEU A 412 -14.49 -0.17 -9.84
N ASP A 413 -15.08 -0.79 -8.83
CA ASP A 413 -16.50 -0.67 -8.54
C ASP A 413 -16.85 0.67 -7.87
N ARG A 414 -18.15 0.95 -7.72
CA ARG A 414 -18.64 2.21 -7.13
C ARG A 414 -18.14 2.41 -5.71
N GLU A 415 -18.04 1.35 -4.91
CA GLU A 415 -17.56 1.47 -3.54
C GLU A 415 -16.08 1.86 -3.59
N GLN A 416 -15.25 1.12 -4.31
CA GLN A 416 -13.80 1.35 -4.42
C GLN A 416 -13.49 2.76 -4.89
N ARG A 417 -14.29 3.31 -5.83
CA ARG A 417 -14.10 4.67 -6.32
C ARG A 417 -14.39 5.76 -5.27
N LYS A 418 -15.18 5.51 -4.23
CA LYS A 418 -15.46 6.51 -3.18
C LYS A 418 -14.20 7.03 -2.49
N VAL A 419 -13.12 6.24 -2.49
CA VAL A 419 -11.84 6.65 -1.90
C VAL A 419 -11.29 7.91 -2.59
N PHE A 420 -11.56 8.08 -3.88
CA PHE A 420 -11.13 9.22 -4.68
C PHE A 420 -12.00 10.47 -4.51
N GLN A 421 -13.09 10.41 -3.73
CA GLN A 421 -13.90 11.59 -3.41
C GLN A 421 -13.20 12.56 -2.45
N THR A 422 -12.19 12.07 -1.71
CA THR A 422 -11.47 12.91 -0.73
C THR A 422 -10.44 13.75 -1.46
N THR A 423 -10.68 15.06 -1.58
CA THR A 423 -9.75 16.00 -2.19
C THR A 423 -8.81 16.62 -1.16
N HIS A 424 -7.53 16.29 -1.24
CA HIS A 424 -6.49 16.81 -0.34
C HIS A 424 -5.95 18.18 -0.79
N LYS A 425 -6.83 19.11 -1.21
CA LYS A 425 -6.44 20.38 -1.87
C LYS A 425 -5.34 21.17 -1.13
N LYS A 426 -5.52 21.42 0.16
CA LYS A 426 -4.52 22.14 0.99
C LYS A 426 -3.19 21.40 1.12
N VAL A 427 -3.21 20.07 1.09
CA VAL A 427 -2.01 19.23 1.16
C VAL A 427 -1.26 19.33 -0.16
N ILE A 428 -1.99 19.22 -1.28
CA ILE A 428 -1.46 19.32 -2.65
C ILE A 428 -0.81 20.69 -2.88
N GLU A 429 -1.51 21.77 -2.52
CA GLU A 429 -0.96 23.13 -2.58
C GLU A 429 0.33 23.27 -1.76
N THR A 430 0.37 22.67 -0.57
CA THR A 430 1.59 22.68 0.26
C THR A 430 2.70 21.88 -0.41
N LEU A 431 2.43 20.66 -0.90
CA LEU A 431 3.44 19.84 -1.58
C LEU A 431 4.02 20.55 -2.80
N ASN A 432 3.17 21.10 -3.67
CA ASN A 432 3.63 21.81 -4.87
C ASN A 432 4.44 23.08 -4.54
N THR A 433 4.21 23.69 -3.38
CA THR A 433 4.94 24.92 -2.96
C THR A 433 6.34 24.62 -2.44
N TYR A 434 6.51 23.51 -1.71
CA TYR A 434 7.77 23.19 -1.00
C TYR A 434 8.55 22.03 -1.64
N THR A 435 8.00 21.36 -2.65
CA THR A 435 8.64 20.22 -3.32
C THR A 435 8.50 20.33 -4.83
N ASN A 436 9.33 19.58 -5.56
CA ASN A 436 9.25 19.49 -7.03
C ASN A 436 8.13 18.54 -7.51
N ILE A 437 7.30 18.02 -6.60
CA ILE A 437 6.21 17.11 -6.94
C ILE A 437 5.10 17.94 -7.58
N LYS A 438 4.67 17.54 -8.78
CA LYS A 438 3.60 18.21 -9.54
C LYS A 438 2.30 17.42 -9.41
N ILE A 439 1.41 17.86 -8.53
CA ILE A 439 0.08 17.25 -8.33
C ILE A 439 -1.00 18.30 -8.62
N ILE A 440 -2.04 17.93 -9.35
CA ILE A 440 -3.21 18.82 -9.54
C ILE A 440 -4.38 18.37 -8.67
N PRO A 441 -5.07 19.29 -7.99
CA PRO A 441 -6.28 18.96 -7.26
C PRO A 441 -7.45 18.76 -8.24
N VAL A 442 -7.75 17.50 -8.56
CA VAL A 442 -8.87 17.14 -9.43
C VAL A 442 -10.13 16.93 -8.60
N CYS A 443 -11.22 17.63 -8.94
CA CYS A 443 -12.54 17.41 -8.36
C CYS A 443 -13.17 16.13 -8.93
N GLU A 444 -14.00 15.44 -8.14
CA GLU A 444 -14.82 14.30 -8.60
C GLU A 444 -14.02 13.21 -9.35
N MET A 445 -12.80 12.91 -8.86
CA MET A 445 -11.95 11.85 -9.41
C MET A 445 -12.68 10.50 -9.56
N ASP A 446 -13.67 10.22 -8.70
CA ASP A 446 -14.48 9.01 -8.75
C ASP A 446 -15.40 8.94 -9.99
N LEU A 447 -15.96 10.07 -10.42
CA LEU A 447 -16.76 10.19 -11.64
C LEU A 447 -15.88 10.14 -12.88
N LEU A 448 -14.73 10.81 -12.87
CA LEU A 448 -13.73 10.73 -13.94
C LEU A 448 -13.27 9.30 -14.22
N LEU A 449 -12.98 8.54 -13.16
CA LEU A 449 -12.64 7.12 -13.31
C LEU A 449 -13.81 6.30 -13.86
N HIS A 450 -15.05 6.63 -13.47
CA HIS A 450 -16.22 5.98 -14.03
C HIS A 450 -16.32 6.17 -15.55
N ASP A 451 -16.19 7.42 -15.99
CA ASP A 451 -16.30 7.80 -17.39
C ASP A 451 -15.15 7.23 -18.21
N LYS A 452 -13.93 7.19 -17.65
CA LYS A 452 -12.79 6.50 -18.25
C LYS A 452 -13.09 5.03 -18.51
N PHE A 453 -13.59 4.29 -17.52
CA PHE A 453 -13.88 2.86 -17.70
C PHE A 453 -15.05 2.62 -18.67
N LYS A 454 -16.05 3.51 -18.67
CA LYS A 454 -17.15 3.46 -19.64
C LYS A 454 -16.64 3.71 -21.06
N PHE A 455 -15.79 4.70 -21.25
CA PHE A 455 -15.17 5.02 -22.54
C PHE A 455 -14.31 3.86 -23.04
N GLU A 456 -13.48 3.26 -22.20
CA GLU A 456 -12.67 2.08 -22.56
C GLU A 456 -13.51 0.90 -23.05
N LYS A 457 -14.69 0.67 -22.46
CA LYS A 457 -15.62 -0.38 -22.91
C LYS A 457 -16.20 -0.06 -24.29
N GLN A 458 -16.49 1.21 -24.57
CA GLN A 458 -17.01 1.64 -25.87
C GLN A 458 -15.98 1.51 -26.99
N ILE A 459 -14.69 1.74 -26.71
CA ILE A 459 -13.63 1.70 -27.71
C ILE A 459 -13.01 0.31 -27.90
N LYS A 460 -13.39 -0.70 -27.12
CA LYS A 460 -12.73 -2.01 -27.08
C LYS A 460 -12.67 -2.72 -28.45
N ASN A 461 -13.66 -2.49 -29.30
CA ASN A 461 -13.75 -3.04 -30.66
C ASN A 461 -13.31 -2.04 -31.75
N SER A 462 -12.78 -0.88 -31.36
CA SER A 462 -12.29 0.13 -32.31
C SER A 462 -10.81 -0.10 -32.63
N ASN A 463 -10.44 0.02 -33.91
CA ASN A 463 -9.03 -0.03 -34.35
C ASN A 463 -8.26 1.28 -34.08
N ILE A 464 -8.81 2.19 -33.26
CA ILE A 464 -8.21 3.49 -32.99
C ILE A 464 -7.10 3.34 -31.95
N LYS A 465 -5.88 3.73 -32.33
CA LYS A 465 -4.75 3.78 -31.40
C LYS A 465 -4.76 5.13 -30.66
N PHE A 466 -5.05 5.09 -29.38
CA PHE A 466 -5.01 6.26 -28.50
C PHE A 466 -3.67 6.38 -27.80
N ASN A 467 -3.21 7.62 -27.58
CA ASN A 467 -2.22 7.86 -26.54
C ASN A 467 -2.96 7.93 -25.19
N HIS A 468 -2.89 6.86 -24.40
CA HIS A 468 -3.66 6.78 -23.15
C HIS A 468 -3.30 7.85 -22.10
N VAL A 469 -2.07 8.35 -22.09
CA VAL A 469 -1.67 9.46 -21.22
C VAL A 469 -2.37 10.76 -21.66
N ALA A 470 -2.36 11.06 -22.97
CA ALA A 470 -3.04 12.23 -23.52
C ALA A 470 -4.57 12.13 -23.41
N LEU A 471 -5.12 10.91 -23.56
CA LEU A 471 -6.53 10.64 -23.36
C LEU A 471 -6.94 10.92 -21.91
N GLY A 472 -6.12 10.50 -20.94
CA GLY A 472 -6.38 10.80 -19.53
C GLY A 472 -6.35 12.30 -19.23
N ALA A 473 -5.37 13.02 -19.80
CA ALA A 473 -5.29 14.48 -19.71
C ALA A 473 -6.52 15.17 -20.32
N ALA A 474 -6.97 14.72 -21.49
CA ALA A 474 -8.14 15.24 -22.17
C ALA A 474 -9.43 15.01 -21.36
N LEU A 475 -9.58 13.84 -20.75
CA LEU A 475 -10.73 13.55 -19.88
C LEU A 475 -10.75 14.41 -18.61
N ILE A 476 -9.59 14.72 -18.03
CA ILE A 476 -9.50 15.65 -16.90
C ILE A 476 -9.98 17.03 -17.37
N HIS A 477 -9.46 17.54 -18.49
CA HIS A 477 -9.83 18.86 -19.01
C HIS A 477 -11.33 18.97 -19.38
N GLU A 478 -11.93 17.93 -19.98
CA GLU A 478 -13.36 17.98 -20.37
C GLU A 478 -14.31 18.01 -19.18
N ASN A 479 -13.92 17.45 -18.02
CA ASN A 479 -14.80 17.31 -16.86
C ASN A 479 -14.30 18.10 -15.64
N SER A 480 -13.32 19.00 -15.81
CA SER A 480 -12.85 19.88 -14.75
C SER A 480 -12.43 21.24 -15.29
N ASP A 481 -12.61 22.28 -14.49
CA ASP A 481 -12.23 23.67 -14.83
C ASP A 481 -10.71 23.92 -14.75
N ILE A 482 -9.89 22.89 -14.98
CA ILE A 482 -8.43 22.98 -14.87
C ILE A 482 -7.85 23.36 -16.24
N GLU A 483 -6.94 24.33 -16.22
CA GLU A 483 -6.25 24.80 -17.41
C GLU A 483 -5.39 23.69 -18.04
N LEU A 484 -5.32 23.71 -19.37
CA LEU A 484 -4.64 22.67 -20.14
C LEU A 484 -3.12 22.68 -19.89
N GLU A 485 -2.55 23.85 -19.58
CA GLU A 485 -1.14 24.03 -19.21
C GLU A 485 -0.80 23.31 -17.90
N ASP A 486 -1.65 23.45 -16.88
CA ASP A 486 -1.47 22.78 -15.58
C ASP A 486 -1.52 21.25 -15.72
N ILE A 487 -2.45 20.74 -16.53
CA ILE A 487 -2.58 19.29 -16.78
C ILE A 487 -1.36 18.78 -17.56
N SER A 488 -0.94 19.51 -18.59
CA SER A 488 0.27 19.24 -19.37
C SER A 488 1.51 19.14 -18.48
N ASN A 489 1.67 20.10 -17.56
CA ASN A 489 2.76 20.15 -16.60
C ASN A 489 2.72 19.01 -15.57
N ALA A 490 1.54 18.66 -15.07
CA ALA A 490 1.38 17.59 -14.07
C ALA A 490 1.58 16.19 -14.66
N LEU A 491 1.18 15.96 -15.91
CA LEU A 491 1.32 14.67 -16.60
C LEU A 491 2.57 14.57 -17.48
N ASN A 492 3.37 15.64 -17.57
CA ASN A 492 4.55 15.76 -18.43
C ASN A 492 4.24 15.40 -19.90
N ILE A 493 3.16 15.96 -20.46
CA ILE A 493 2.73 15.67 -21.84
C ILE A 493 2.39 16.93 -22.63
N ASN A 494 2.90 17.03 -23.85
CA ASN A 494 2.69 18.20 -24.71
C ASN A 494 1.20 18.47 -24.99
N GLU A 495 0.81 19.73 -24.90
CA GLU A 495 -0.55 20.21 -25.16
C GLU A 495 -1.13 19.78 -26.52
N SER A 496 -0.29 19.76 -27.56
CA SER A 496 -0.71 19.39 -28.91
C SER A 496 -1.25 17.96 -28.98
N LYS A 497 -0.70 17.05 -28.17
CA LYS A 497 -1.19 15.67 -28.05
C LYS A 497 -2.52 15.62 -27.31
N ILE A 498 -2.69 16.43 -26.26
CA ILE A 498 -3.95 16.54 -25.52
C ILE A 498 -5.07 17.06 -26.45
N LYS A 499 -4.83 18.17 -27.17
CA LYS A 499 -5.79 18.75 -28.13
C LYS A 499 -6.22 17.77 -29.22
N LYS A 500 -5.32 16.88 -29.65
CA LYS A 500 -5.66 15.81 -30.62
C LYS A 500 -6.62 14.78 -30.01
N GLU A 501 -6.40 14.36 -28.77
CA GLU A 501 -7.28 13.40 -28.11
C GLU A 501 -8.63 14.00 -27.70
N ILE A 502 -8.70 15.29 -27.34
CA ILE A 502 -9.97 15.99 -27.14
C ILE A 502 -10.85 15.87 -28.40
N LYS A 503 -10.28 16.17 -29.59
CA LYS A 503 -11.00 16.00 -30.86
C LYS A 503 -11.44 14.55 -31.11
N ASN A 504 -10.63 13.57 -30.71
CA ASN A 504 -10.99 12.15 -30.85
C ASN A 504 -12.16 11.78 -29.91
N ILE A 505 -12.15 12.26 -28.66
CA ILE A 505 -13.23 12.04 -27.69
C ILE A 505 -14.53 12.67 -28.21
N GLU A 506 -14.48 13.92 -28.67
CA GLU A 506 -15.64 14.61 -29.25
C GLU A 506 -16.24 13.85 -30.44
N ASN A 507 -15.38 13.36 -31.35
CA ASN A 507 -15.84 12.59 -32.51
C ASN A 507 -16.53 11.26 -32.13
N ILE A 508 -16.14 10.65 -31.01
CA ILE A 508 -16.71 9.39 -30.51
C ILE A 508 -17.99 9.64 -29.72
N LYS A 509 -18.02 10.66 -28.86
CA LYS A 509 -19.19 11.03 -28.07
C LYS A 509 -20.30 11.61 -28.96
N ASN A 510 -19.94 12.50 -29.89
CA ASN A 510 -20.85 13.26 -30.75
C ASN A 510 -20.46 13.12 -32.23
N PRO A 511 -20.76 11.98 -32.88
CA PRO A 511 -20.42 11.75 -34.27
C PRO A 511 -21.17 12.70 -35.21
N LYS A 512 -20.45 13.67 -35.79
CA LYS A 512 -21.02 14.68 -36.71
C LYS A 512 -21.33 14.13 -38.11
N SER A 513 -20.68 13.05 -38.54
CA SER A 513 -20.88 12.46 -39.87
C SER A 513 -21.72 11.19 -39.85
N ASP A 514 -22.53 10.95 -40.88
CA ASP A 514 -23.36 9.74 -40.99
C ASP A 514 -22.54 8.45 -41.14
N LYS A 515 -21.32 8.55 -41.70
CA LYS A 515 -20.35 7.44 -41.71
C LYS A 515 -19.86 7.10 -40.30
N SER A 516 -19.58 8.11 -39.47
CA SER A 516 -19.17 7.93 -38.08
C SER A 516 -20.30 7.34 -37.22
N LYS A 517 -21.55 7.76 -37.45
CA LYS A 517 -22.75 7.17 -36.80
C LYS A 517 -22.90 5.68 -37.15
N LYS A 518 -22.86 5.33 -38.45
CA LYS A 518 -22.92 3.93 -38.90
C LYS A 518 -21.78 3.07 -38.37
N PHE A 519 -20.57 3.63 -38.26
CA PHE A 519 -19.41 2.94 -37.68
C PHE A 519 -19.56 2.68 -36.18
N LEU A 520 -20.07 3.66 -35.42
CA LEU A 520 -20.34 3.47 -33.98
C LEU A 520 -21.49 2.49 -33.71
N ASP A 521 -22.50 2.44 -34.58
CA ASP A 521 -23.58 1.45 -34.48
C ASP A 521 -23.09 0.02 -34.79
N LEU A 522 -22.06 -0.13 -35.63
CA LEU A 522 -21.38 -1.41 -35.87
C LEU A 522 -20.50 -1.85 -34.70
N ILE A 523 -19.92 -0.90 -33.94
CA ILE A 523 -19.07 -1.19 -32.76
C ILE A 523 -19.90 -1.56 -31.51
N LYS A 524 -21.15 -1.10 -31.43
CA LYS A 524 -22.07 -1.38 -30.32
C LYS A 524 -22.71 -2.78 -30.36
N LYS A 525 -22.67 -3.46 -31.51
CA LYS A 525 -22.99 -4.89 -31.63
C LYS A 525 -21.80 -5.73 -31.21
#